data_AF-A0A9D7AS80-F1
#
_entry.id   AF-A0A9D7AS80-F1
#
_cell.length_a   1.000
_cell.length_b   1.000
_cell.length_c   1.000
_cell.angle_alpha   90.00
_cell.angle_beta   90.00
_cell.angle_gamma   90.00
#
_symmetry.space_group_name_H-M   'P 1'
#
loop_
_entity.id
_entity.type
_entity.pdbx_description
1 polymer ?
#
loop_
_entity_poly.entity_id
_entity_poly.type
_entity_poly.pdbx_seq_one_letter_code
_entity_poly.pdbx_strand_id
1 'polypeptide(L)'
;MPVIIDYHGGFSSSLPPLNSDLDPRQGTYLAAALQRQTISIRGARTHNLKNIDLDIPRNQLVVITGLSGSGKSSLAFDTLYAEGQRRYVESLSTYARQFLQLMDKPDVDVIEGLSPAISIEQKATSHNPRSTVGTVTEIHDYLRLLFARAGTPYCPDHHTPLQAQSVSQMVDAVLALPEDTRLMILAPIAREKKGEFTEVFADLQAQGYVRFRVDGQTLEFDALPALKKTEKHDIDVVIDRVKVRHELKQRLAESFEAALRLADGRALAVEMDSLPSDEHPEQVPREHLFNAKYACPVCNYSISELEPRLFSFNSPMGACGACDGLGVQDFFDPARVVAFPTLSLASGAIKGWDRRNGYYFAMLESLARHYKFDVEQPFEALSSAVQTVLLHGSGEDEIKFSYVMDSGASQGKR
;
A
#
# COMPACT_ATOMS: atom_id res chain seq x y z
N MET A 1 33.31 7.79 -10.99
CA MET A 1 33.36 7.09 -12.28
C MET A 1 31.94 7.01 -12.82
N PRO A 2 31.53 7.85 -13.77
CA PRO A 2 30.27 7.68 -14.47
C PRO A 2 30.48 6.68 -15.63
N VAL A 3 29.61 5.68 -15.69
CA VAL A 3 29.54 4.73 -16.80
C VAL A 3 28.94 5.47 -17.99
N ILE A 4 29.76 5.69 -19.02
CA ILE A 4 29.33 6.17 -20.33
C ILE A 4 28.88 4.93 -21.11
N ILE A 5 27.62 4.92 -21.53
CA ILE A 5 27.11 3.92 -22.49
C ILE A 5 27.26 4.55 -23.87
N ASP A 6 28.29 4.14 -24.61
CA ASP A 6 28.50 4.52 -26.01
C ASP A 6 27.50 3.78 -26.90
N TYR A 7 26.63 4.53 -27.57
CA TYR A 7 25.77 4.02 -28.63
C TYR A 7 26.45 4.29 -29.98
N HIS A 8 27.15 3.29 -30.53
CA HIS A 8 27.67 3.33 -31.90
C HIS A 8 26.52 3.09 -32.90
N GLY A 9 25.72 4.12 -33.13
CA GLY A 9 24.82 4.23 -34.27
C GLY A 9 25.22 5.43 -35.11
N GLY A 10 26.02 5.21 -36.16
CA GLY A 10 26.52 6.28 -37.02
C GLY A 10 25.38 6.99 -37.77
N PHE A 11 25.08 8.23 -37.37
CA PHE A 11 24.42 9.18 -38.24
C PHE A 11 25.50 9.94 -39.03
N SER A 12 25.69 9.57 -40.28
CA SER A 12 26.48 10.35 -41.25
C SER A 12 25.78 11.68 -41.52
N SER A 13 26.17 12.72 -40.77
CA SER A 13 25.79 14.11 -41.01
C SER A 13 26.68 14.70 -42.11
N SER A 14 26.37 14.44 -43.37
CA SER A 14 26.89 15.25 -44.47
C SER A 14 25.71 15.77 -45.28
N LEU A 15 25.23 16.96 -44.91
CA LEU A 15 24.42 17.74 -45.84
C LEU A 15 25.31 18.09 -47.05
N PRO A 16 24.87 17.86 -48.30
CA PRO A 16 25.63 18.29 -49.46
C PRO A 16 25.77 19.81 -49.45
N PRO A 17 26.90 20.37 -49.92
CA PRO A 17 27.04 21.82 -50.04
C PRO A 17 25.98 22.37 -50.99
N LEU A 18 25.45 23.54 -50.66
CA LEU A 18 24.48 24.27 -51.48
C LEU A 18 25.10 24.57 -52.86
N ASN A 19 24.69 23.82 -53.88
CA ASN A 19 24.88 24.24 -55.27
C ASN A 19 23.97 25.44 -55.53
N SER A 20 24.56 26.56 -55.93
CA SER A 20 23.87 27.81 -56.28
C SER A 20 23.04 27.72 -57.57
N ASP A 21 23.01 26.57 -58.23
CA ASP A 21 22.52 26.41 -59.61
C ASP A 21 21.23 25.57 -59.70
N LEU A 22 20.35 25.61 -58.68
CA LEU A 22 19.10 24.83 -58.69
C LEU A 22 17.92 25.66 -59.21
N ASP A 23 17.28 25.16 -60.28
CA ASP A 23 16.13 25.75 -60.98
C ASP A 23 14.91 25.92 -60.03
N PRO A 24 14.33 27.13 -59.90
CA PRO A 24 13.18 27.43 -59.04
C PRO A 24 11.91 26.61 -59.30
N ARG A 25 11.86 25.83 -60.40
CA ARG A 25 10.69 25.04 -60.82
C ARG A 25 10.67 23.60 -60.34
N GLN A 26 11.70 23.14 -59.61
CA GLN A 26 11.70 21.80 -59.01
C GLN A 26 11.05 21.85 -57.61
N GLY A 27 9.99 21.06 -57.40
CA GLY A 27 9.13 21.05 -56.20
C GLY A 27 9.82 20.72 -54.85
N THR A 28 11.15 20.59 -54.83
CA THR A 28 11.99 20.44 -53.64
C THR A 28 12.07 21.72 -52.80
N TYR A 29 11.92 22.92 -53.38
CA TYR A 29 11.93 24.16 -52.58
C TYR A 29 10.77 24.21 -51.60
N LEU A 30 9.56 23.84 -52.03
CA LEU A 30 8.38 23.85 -51.17
C LEU A 30 8.45 22.76 -50.11
N ALA A 31 8.92 21.56 -50.45
CA ALA A 31 9.12 20.47 -49.47
C ALA A 31 10.21 20.80 -48.43
N ALA A 32 11.32 21.41 -48.84
CA ALA A 32 12.39 21.86 -47.94
C ALA A 32 11.98 23.09 -47.10
N ALA A 33 11.20 24.01 -47.66
CA ALA A 33 10.61 25.14 -46.93
C ALA A 33 9.53 24.67 -45.93
N LEU A 34 8.72 23.67 -46.30
CA LEU A 34 7.76 23.02 -45.41
C LEU A 34 8.42 22.14 -44.34
N GLN A 35 9.64 21.63 -44.59
CA GLN A 35 10.48 20.93 -43.60
C GLN A 35 11.19 21.90 -42.63
N ARG A 36 11.43 23.15 -43.03
CA ARG A 36 11.94 24.21 -42.14
C ARG A 36 10.80 24.92 -41.44
N GLN A 37 10.04 24.20 -40.62
CA GLN A 37 9.07 24.87 -39.74
C GLN A 37 9.86 25.54 -38.60
N THR A 38 9.97 26.86 -38.61
CA THR A 38 10.49 27.64 -37.48
C THR A 38 9.34 27.95 -36.51
N ILE A 39 9.67 28.17 -35.24
CA ILE A 39 8.79 28.89 -34.31
C ILE A 39 9.17 30.35 -34.46
N SER A 40 8.28 31.15 -35.04
CA SER A 40 8.51 32.55 -35.31
C SER A 40 7.83 33.39 -34.24
N ILE A 41 8.62 34.15 -33.49
CA ILE A 41 8.19 35.03 -32.41
C ILE A 41 8.35 36.47 -32.91
N ARG A 42 7.29 37.26 -32.79
CA ARG A 42 7.30 38.68 -33.17
C ARG A 42 6.81 39.54 -32.01
N GLY A 43 7.60 40.57 -31.67
CA GLY A 43 7.28 41.58 -30.67
C GLY A 43 7.14 41.04 -29.25
N ALA A 44 8.02 40.14 -28.79
CA ALA A 44 7.96 39.65 -27.41
C ALA A 44 8.42 40.72 -26.41
N ARG A 45 7.56 41.05 -25.45
CA ARG A 45 7.71 42.13 -24.45
C ARG A 45 7.45 41.67 -23.01
N THR A 46 7.22 40.38 -22.79
CA THR A 46 6.94 39.83 -21.46
C THR A 46 8.09 40.16 -20.48
N HIS A 47 7.74 40.73 -19.32
CA HIS A 47 8.67 41.22 -18.30
C HIS A 47 9.69 42.25 -18.81
N ASN A 48 10.94 41.84 -19.01
CA ASN A 48 12.04 42.74 -19.38
C ASN A 48 12.49 42.60 -20.84
N LEU A 49 11.78 41.78 -21.63
CA LEU A 49 12.02 41.65 -23.07
C LEU A 49 11.74 42.97 -23.79
N LYS A 50 12.63 43.35 -24.71
CA LYS A 50 12.62 44.66 -25.38
C LYS A 50 12.05 44.57 -26.80
N ASN A 51 10.81 44.11 -26.92
CA ASN A 51 10.11 43.95 -28.19
C ASN A 51 10.93 43.15 -29.21
N ILE A 52 11.32 41.94 -28.82
CA ILE A 52 12.26 41.12 -29.59
C ILE A 52 11.54 40.25 -30.62
N ASP A 53 12.18 40.10 -31.78
CA ASP A 53 11.80 39.15 -32.82
C ASP A 53 12.83 38.02 -32.87
N LEU A 54 12.37 36.77 -32.93
CA LEU A 54 13.23 35.59 -32.94
C LEU A 54 12.61 34.46 -33.75
N ASP A 55 13.42 33.79 -34.56
CA ASP A 55 13.06 32.55 -35.23
C ASP A 55 13.84 31.38 -34.62
N ILE A 56 13.11 30.42 -34.06
CA ILE A 56 13.68 29.22 -33.42
C ILE A 56 13.49 28.02 -34.36
N PRO A 57 14.55 27.26 -34.69
CA PRO A 57 14.40 26.06 -35.52
C PRO A 57 13.63 24.96 -34.76
N ARG A 58 12.58 24.38 -35.37
CA ARG A 58 11.86 23.25 -34.77
C ARG A 58 12.64 21.96 -34.91
N ASN A 59 12.29 20.99 -34.07
CA ASN A 59 12.85 19.63 -34.04
C ASN A 59 14.36 19.61 -33.80
N GLN A 60 14.88 20.63 -33.13
CA GLN A 60 16.28 20.75 -32.73
C GLN A 60 16.37 21.01 -31.23
N LEU A 61 17.48 20.60 -30.63
CA LEU A 61 17.82 21.00 -29.27
C LEU A 61 18.30 22.46 -29.29
N VAL A 62 17.44 23.37 -28.85
CA VAL A 62 17.77 24.80 -28.78
C VAL A 62 18.12 25.17 -27.34
N VAL A 63 19.28 25.81 -27.17
CA VAL A 63 19.77 26.25 -25.86
C VAL A 63 19.72 27.77 -25.81
N ILE A 64 18.93 28.31 -24.87
CA ILE A 64 18.87 29.75 -24.58
C ILE A 64 19.90 30.06 -23.47
N THR A 65 20.87 30.91 -23.76
CA THR A 65 21.97 31.27 -22.84
C THR A 65 22.09 32.79 -22.67
N GLY A 66 22.78 33.23 -21.62
CA GLY A 66 22.94 34.64 -21.26
C GLY A 66 23.03 34.89 -19.75
N LEU A 67 23.44 36.11 -19.36
CA LEU A 67 23.62 36.53 -17.97
C LEU A 67 22.33 36.37 -17.13
N SER A 68 22.47 36.21 -15.81
CA SER A 68 21.30 36.21 -14.92
C SER A 68 20.48 37.49 -15.10
N GLY A 69 19.15 37.37 -15.18
CA GLY A 69 18.26 38.49 -15.46
C GLY A 69 18.19 38.95 -16.91
N SER A 70 18.88 38.32 -17.87
CA SER A 70 18.85 38.72 -19.29
C SER A 70 17.52 38.45 -20.03
N GLY A 71 16.48 37.96 -19.35
CA GLY A 71 15.17 37.64 -19.96
C GLY A 71 15.03 36.22 -20.52
N LYS A 72 15.96 35.30 -20.21
CA LYS A 72 15.89 33.89 -20.68
C LYS A 72 14.61 33.19 -20.23
N SER A 73 14.31 33.27 -18.92
CA SER A 73 13.11 32.66 -18.35
C SER A 73 11.85 33.34 -18.85
N SER A 74 11.90 34.66 -19.05
CA SER A 74 10.80 35.43 -19.62
C SER A 74 10.46 34.97 -21.05
N LEU A 75 11.47 34.72 -21.88
CA LEU A 75 11.25 34.17 -23.22
C LEU A 75 10.80 32.70 -23.20
N ALA A 76 11.48 31.85 -22.42
CA ALA A 76 11.25 30.40 -22.44
C ALA A 76 9.97 29.96 -21.73
N PHE A 77 9.77 30.43 -20.49
CA PHE A 77 8.67 30.01 -19.62
C PHE A 77 7.49 30.97 -19.75
N ASP A 78 7.73 32.27 -19.53
CA ASP A 78 6.64 33.25 -19.42
C ASP A 78 6.03 33.64 -20.78
N THR A 79 6.76 33.41 -21.89
CA THR A 79 6.25 33.62 -23.26
C THR A 79 5.98 32.30 -23.98
N LEU A 80 7.00 31.50 -24.29
CA LEU A 80 6.85 30.33 -25.16
C LEU A 80 6.04 29.19 -24.53
N TYR A 81 6.40 28.77 -23.31
CA TYR A 81 5.66 27.73 -22.60
C TYR A 81 4.23 28.18 -22.27
N ALA A 82 4.08 29.40 -21.73
CA ALA A 82 2.77 29.96 -21.41
C ALA A 82 1.83 30.00 -22.63
N GLU A 83 2.28 30.50 -23.78
CA GLU A 83 1.47 30.50 -25.01
C GLU A 83 1.21 29.08 -25.53
N GLY A 84 2.21 28.19 -25.49
CA GLY A 84 2.08 26.82 -25.99
C GLY A 84 1.08 26.00 -25.17
N GLN A 85 1.11 26.15 -23.85
CA GLN A 85 0.16 25.53 -22.94
C GLN A 85 -1.23 26.16 -23.10
N ARG A 86 -1.34 27.49 -23.09
CA ARG A 86 -2.64 28.20 -23.22
C ARG A 86 -3.37 27.78 -24.49
N ARG A 87 -2.72 27.83 -25.66
CA ARG A 87 -3.32 27.45 -26.95
C ARG A 87 -3.79 25.99 -26.96
N TYR A 88 -3.01 25.09 -26.35
CA TYR A 88 -3.39 23.69 -26.25
C TYR A 88 -4.62 23.50 -25.35
N VAL A 89 -4.63 24.07 -24.13
CA VAL A 89 -5.74 23.91 -23.19
C VAL A 89 -7.02 24.60 -23.68
N GLU A 90 -6.91 25.73 -24.39
CA GLU A 90 -8.03 26.38 -25.08
C GLU A 90 -8.69 25.46 -26.13
N SER A 91 -7.98 24.48 -26.67
CA SER A 91 -8.55 23.53 -27.62
C SER A 91 -9.35 22.40 -26.96
N LEU A 92 -9.14 22.13 -25.66
CA LEU A 92 -9.68 20.94 -24.98
C LEU A 92 -11.18 21.01 -24.68
N SER A 93 -11.70 22.18 -24.29
CA SER A 93 -13.14 22.35 -24.09
C SER A 93 -13.57 23.82 -24.18
N THR A 94 -14.85 24.05 -24.54
CA THR A 94 -15.45 25.39 -24.53
C THR A 94 -15.50 25.99 -23.12
N TYR A 95 -15.67 25.15 -22.09
CA TYR A 95 -15.64 25.56 -20.69
C TYR A 95 -14.24 26.03 -20.26
N ALA A 96 -13.17 25.28 -20.61
CA ALA A 96 -11.80 25.66 -20.28
C ALA A 96 -11.41 27.03 -20.86
N ARG A 97 -11.93 27.38 -22.05
CA ARG A 97 -11.71 28.71 -22.65
C ARG A 97 -12.21 29.85 -21.77
N GLN A 98 -13.32 29.68 -21.04
CA GLN A 98 -13.85 30.72 -20.16
C GLN A 98 -12.90 31.02 -19.00
N PHE A 99 -12.23 30.00 -18.44
CA PHE A 99 -11.27 30.17 -17.35
C PHE A 99 -9.92 30.72 -17.83
N LEU A 100 -9.45 30.30 -19.00
CA LEU A 100 -8.17 30.75 -19.55
C LEU A 100 -8.20 32.21 -20.01
N GLN A 101 -9.38 32.74 -20.36
CA GLN A 101 -9.54 34.17 -20.67
C GLN A 101 -9.31 35.10 -19.46
N LEU A 102 -9.36 34.57 -18.23
CA LEU A 102 -9.08 35.31 -17.01
C LEU A 102 -7.60 35.32 -16.64
N MET A 103 -6.77 34.52 -17.33
CA MET A 103 -5.32 34.49 -17.09
C MET A 103 -4.62 35.53 -17.94
N ASP A 104 -3.57 36.15 -17.37
CA ASP A 104 -2.75 37.11 -18.10
C ASP A 104 -2.10 36.44 -19.31
N LYS A 105 -2.35 37.01 -20.49
CA LYS A 105 -1.71 36.56 -21.72
C LYS A 105 -0.29 37.12 -21.77
N PRO A 106 0.70 36.32 -22.23
CA PRO A 106 2.03 36.84 -22.49
C PRO A 106 1.98 38.01 -23.46
N ASP A 107 2.72 39.08 -23.16
CA ASP A 107 2.82 40.26 -24.02
C ASP A 107 3.73 39.93 -25.22
N VAL A 108 3.10 39.56 -26.34
CA VAL A 108 3.71 39.22 -27.62
C VAL A 108 2.73 39.55 -28.73
N ASP A 109 3.20 40.02 -29.89
CA ASP A 109 2.32 40.34 -31.01
C ASP A 109 1.82 39.06 -31.69
N VAL A 110 2.76 38.22 -32.11
CA VAL A 110 2.45 36.98 -32.83
C VAL A 110 3.48 35.90 -32.48
N ILE A 111 2.99 34.69 -32.26
CA ILE A 111 3.82 33.48 -32.28
C ILE A 111 3.21 32.48 -33.27
N GLU A 112 3.98 32.06 -34.25
CA GLU A 112 3.60 31.07 -35.26
C GLU A 112 4.46 29.80 -35.15
N GLY A 113 3.91 28.66 -35.56
CA GLY A 113 4.62 27.38 -35.54
C GLY A 113 4.84 26.78 -34.14
N LEU A 114 4.23 27.34 -33.09
CA LEU A 114 4.34 26.86 -31.72
C LEU A 114 3.62 25.53 -31.52
N SER A 115 4.31 24.56 -30.93
CA SER A 115 3.74 23.25 -30.56
C SER A 115 3.18 23.30 -29.13
N PRO A 116 2.29 22.36 -28.73
CA PRO A 116 1.94 22.20 -27.33
C PRO A 116 3.20 22.08 -26.48
N ALA A 117 3.31 22.92 -25.45
CA ALA A 117 4.53 23.06 -24.67
C ALA A 117 4.39 22.34 -23.32
N ILE A 118 5.47 21.70 -22.89
CA ILE A 118 5.61 21.07 -21.57
C ILE A 118 6.82 21.72 -20.89
N SER A 119 6.61 22.23 -19.69
CA SER A 119 7.70 22.75 -18.85
C SER A 119 8.24 21.63 -17.98
N ILE A 120 9.56 21.52 -17.90
CA ILE A 120 10.27 20.63 -16.97
C ILE A 120 11.16 21.53 -16.12
N GLU A 121 10.70 21.84 -14.91
CA GLU A 121 11.37 22.73 -13.96
C GLU A 121 11.87 21.97 -12.73
N GLN A 122 12.88 22.55 -12.06
CA GLN A 122 13.32 22.11 -10.74
C GLN A 122 12.44 22.67 -9.61
N LYS A 123 11.15 22.92 -9.86
CA LYS A 123 10.23 23.38 -8.81
C LYS A 123 9.88 22.17 -7.95
N ALA A 124 9.97 22.31 -6.62
CA ALA A 124 9.73 21.22 -5.69
C ALA A 124 8.39 20.54 -6.00
N THR A 125 8.44 19.26 -6.31
CA THR A 125 7.27 18.41 -6.46
C THR A 125 6.52 18.39 -5.12
N SER A 126 5.18 18.31 -5.20
CA SER A 126 4.24 18.33 -4.07
C SER A 126 4.79 17.66 -2.80
N HIS A 127 4.80 18.38 -1.68
CA HIS A 127 5.17 17.87 -0.34
C HIS A 127 4.09 16.99 0.31
N ASN A 128 3.22 16.37 -0.49
CA ASN A 128 2.22 15.46 0.06
C ASN A 128 2.94 14.23 0.66
N PRO A 129 2.79 13.95 1.96
CA PRO A 129 3.46 12.82 2.62
C PRO A 129 3.07 11.46 2.05
N ARG A 130 1.96 11.38 1.32
CA ARG A 130 1.51 10.17 0.60
C ARG A 130 2.01 10.10 -0.85
N SER A 131 2.79 11.09 -1.30
CA SER A 131 3.42 11.06 -2.61
C SER A 131 4.82 10.51 -2.47
N THR A 132 5.09 9.41 -3.16
CA THR A 132 6.39 8.75 -3.22
C THR A 132 6.95 8.85 -4.64
N VAL A 133 8.22 8.49 -4.82
CA VAL A 133 8.81 8.35 -6.16
C VAL A 133 7.96 7.42 -7.03
N GLY A 134 7.48 6.30 -6.47
CA GLY A 134 6.70 5.31 -7.19
C GLY A 134 5.31 5.80 -7.62
N THR A 135 4.68 6.71 -6.87
CA THR A 135 3.40 7.32 -7.28
C THR A 135 3.59 8.40 -8.32
N VAL A 136 4.67 9.19 -8.23
CA VAL A 136 4.97 10.26 -9.20
C VAL A 136 5.35 9.68 -10.57
N THR A 137 6.06 8.56 -10.60
CA THR A 137 6.44 7.87 -11.84
C THR A 137 5.42 6.86 -12.33
N GLU A 138 4.28 6.72 -11.64
CA GLU A 138 3.24 5.70 -11.87
C GLU A 138 3.73 4.23 -11.78
N ILE A 139 5.00 3.99 -11.45
CA ILE A 139 5.56 2.64 -11.27
C ILE A 139 4.79 1.87 -10.20
N HIS A 140 4.36 2.56 -9.13
CA HIS A 140 3.56 1.94 -8.09
C HIS A 140 2.21 1.43 -8.63
N ASP A 141 1.58 2.11 -9.58
CA ASP A 141 0.32 1.67 -10.16
C ASP A 141 0.50 0.41 -11.02
N TYR A 142 1.61 0.30 -11.74
CA TYR A 142 1.98 -0.93 -12.43
C TYR A 142 2.30 -2.07 -11.47
N LEU A 143 3.00 -1.80 -10.36
CA LEU A 143 3.26 -2.80 -9.33
C LEU A 143 1.94 -3.30 -8.71
N ARG A 144 1.01 -2.41 -8.40
CA ARG A 144 -0.31 -2.78 -7.88
C ARG A 144 -1.06 -3.71 -8.84
N LEU A 145 -1.00 -3.43 -10.14
CA LEU A 145 -1.58 -4.30 -11.16
C LEU A 145 -0.86 -5.67 -11.21
N LEU A 146 0.48 -5.67 -11.17
CA LEU A 146 1.29 -6.87 -11.20
C LEU A 146 0.98 -7.79 -10.01
N PHE A 147 0.96 -7.25 -8.79
CA PHE A 147 0.67 -8.01 -7.58
C PHE A 147 -0.78 -8.52 -7.55
N ALA A 148 -1.74 -7.76 -8.09
CA ALA A 148 -3.12 -8.23 -8.18
C ALA A 148 -3.29 -9.38 -9.19
N ARG A 149 -2.54 -9.37 -10.29
CA ARG A 149 -2.71 -10.35 -11.39
C ARG A 149 -1.82 -11.58 -11.29
N ALA A 150 -0.61 -11.42 -10.79
CA ALA A 150 0.40 -12.48 -10.75
C ALA A 150 0.86 -12.80 -9.31
N GLY A 151 0.42 -12.03 -8.32
CA GLY A 151 0.76 -12.29 -6.92
C GLY A 151 0.06 -13.54 -6.41
N THR A 152 0.83 -14.43 -5.79
CA THR A 152 0.27 -15.53 -4.98
C THR A 152 0.12 -15.03 -3.55
N PRO A 153 -1.11 -14.97 -3.00
CA PRO A 153 -1.31 -14.55 -1.63
C PRO A 153 -0.92 -15.66 -0.65
N TYR A 154 -0.44 -15.30 0.54
CA TYR A 154 0.00 -16.23 1.56
C TYR A 154 -0.70 -15.96 2.90
N CYS A 155 -0.89 -17.02 3.68
CA CYS A 155 -1.36 -16.89 5.06
C CYS A 155 -0.27 -16.20 5.92
N PRO A 156 -0.60 -15.15 6.69
CA PRO A 156 0.36 -14.49 7.58
C PRO A 156 0.94 -15.40 8.67
N ASP A 157 0.14 -16.34 9.18
CA ASP A 157 0.54 -17.22 10.30
C ASP A 157 1.20 -18.53 9.82
N HIS A 158 0.67 -19.13 8.76
CA HIS A 158 1.09 -20.46 8.29
C HIS A 158 2.00 -20.43 7.06
N HIS A 159 2.12 -19.27 6.40
CA HIS A 159 2.92 -19.07 5.18
C HIS A 159 2.62 -20.05 4.03
N THR A 160 1.42 -20.63 4.02
CA THR A 160 0.93 -21.46 2.92
C THR A 160 0.28 -20.60 1.84
N PRO A 161 0.41 -20.95 0.55
CA PRO A 161 -0.26 -20.24 -0.53
C PRO A 161 -1.77 -20.35 -0.36
N LEU A 162 -2.47 -19.22 -0.45
CA LEU A 162 -3.93 -19.21 -0.51
C LEU A 162 -4.31 -19.45 -1.96
N GLN A 163 -5.18 -20.43 -2.19
CA GLN A 163 -5.68 -20.75 -3.52
C GLN A 163 -7.19 -20.62 -3.53
N ALA A 164 -7.72 -20.11 -4.63
CA ALA A 164 -9.14 -20.11 -4.94
C ALA A 164 -9.36 -21.03 -6.14
N GLN A 165 -10.37 -21.87 -6.08
CA GLN A 165 -10.76 -22.79 -7.13
C GLN A 165 -12.23 -22.59 -7.44
N SER A 166 -12.62 -22.68 -8.71
CA SER A 166 -14.03 -22.73 -9.09
C SER A 166 -14.61 -24.11 -8.80
N VAL A 167 -15.93 -24.21 -8.63
CA VAL A 167 -16.61 -25.52 -8.46
C VAL A 167 -16.23 -26.48 -9.58
N SER A 168 -16.15 -26.01 -10.83
CA SER A 168 -15.71 -26.83 -11.96
C SER A 168 -14.30 -27.39 -11.76
N GLN A 169 -13.35 -26.59 -11.27
CA GLN A 169 -11.98 -27.04 -10.96
C GLN A 169 -11.95 -28.04 -9.80
N MET A 170 -12.78 -27.84 -8.77
CA MET A 170 -12.91 -28.79 -7.65
C MET A 170 -13.42 -30.15 -8.16
N VAL A 171 -14.45 -30.12 -9.02
CA VAL A 171 -15.03 -31.32 -9.62
C VAL A 171 -14.02 -32.02 -10.53
N ASP A 172 -13.31 -31.26 -11.39
CA ASP A 172 -12.29 -31.83 -12.29
C ASP A 172 -11.11 -32.42 -11.49
N ALA A 173 -10.72 -31.82 -10.37
CA ALA A 173 -9.70 -32.36 -9.46
C ALA A 173 -10.13 -33.69 -8.82
N VAL A 174 -11.39 -33.79 -8.40
CA VAL A 174 -11.96 -35.04 -7.86
C VAL A 174 -12.08 -36.12 -8.95
N LEU A 175 -12.49 -35.75 -10.17
CA LEU A 175 -12.60 -36.69 -11.29
C LEU A 175 -11.24 -37.19 -11.80
N ALA A 176 -10.14 -36.52 -11.44
CA ALA A 176 -8.78 -36.97 -11.75
C ALA A 176 -8.27 -38.08 -10.81
N LEU A 177 -8.99 -38.37 -9.72
CA LEU A 177 -8.69 -39.50 -8.83
C LEU A 177 -9.02 -40.84 -9.51
N PRO A 178 -8.46 -41.98 -9.04
CA PRO A 178 -8.75 -43.29 -9.61
C PRO A 178 -10.25 -43.61 -9.62
N GLU A 179 -10.71 -44.30 -10.66
CA GLU A 179 -12.11 -44.72 -10.76
C GLU A 179 -12.54 -45.58 -9.55
N ASP A 180 -13.81 -45.43 -9.16
CA ASP A 180 -14.44 -46.10 -8.02
C ASP A 180 -13.89 -45.74 -6.62
N THR A 181 -12.98 -44.77 -6.51
CA THR A 181 -12.57 -44.18 -5.21
C THR A 181 -13.79 -43.67 -4.46
N ARG A 182 -13.97 -44.07 -3.19
CA ARG A 182 -15.09 -43.63 -2.35
C ARG A 182 -14.75 -42.32 -1.67
N LEU A 183 -15.53 -41.28 -1.93
CA LEU A 183 -15.33 -39.94 -1.37
C LEU A 183 -16.50 -39.51 -0.49
N MET A 184 -16.16 -38.79 0.58
CA MET A 184 -17.10 -38.06 1.41
C MET A 184 -16.86 -36.56 1.20
N ILE A 185 -17.88 -35.85 0.70
CA ILE A 185 -17.85 -34.39 0.55
C ILE A 185 -18.38 -33.77 1.85
N LEU A 186 -17.58 -32.88 2.42
CA LEU A 186 -17.73 -32.32 3.75
C LEU A 186 -17.73 -30.80 3.68
N ALA A 187 -18.54 -30.18 4.54
CA ALA A 187 -18.51 -28.75 4.80
C ALA A 187 -17.85 -28.48 6.16
N PRO A 188 -16.63 -27.91 6.21
CA PRO A 188 -15.92 -27.64 7.46
C PRO A 188 -16.48 -26.40 8.16
N ILE A 189 -17.34 -26.59 9.16
CA ILE A 189 -18.02 -25.51 9.88
C ILE A 189 -17.11 -24.91 10.96
N ALA A 190 -16.38 -25.78 11.67
CA ALA A 190 -15.46 -25.38 12.73
C ALA A 190 -14.14 -26.14 12.62
N ARG A 191 -13.03 -25.40 12.78
CA ARG A 191 -11.67 -25.94 12.83
C ARG A 191 -10.94 -25.37 14.05
N GLU A 192 -10.41 -26.24 14.90
CA GLU A 192 -9.71 -25.91 16.15
C GLU A 192 -10.47 -24.93 17.08
N LYS A 193 -11.79 -24.94 17.07
CA LYS A 193 -12.60 -24.00 17.87
C LYS A 193 -13.02 -24.65 19.19
N LYS A 194 -12.97 -23.86 20.27
CA LYS A 194 -13.45 -24.27 21.59
C LYS A 194 -14.95 -24.03 21.71
N GLY A 195 -15.70 -25.02 22.19
CA GLY A 195 -17.14 -24.89 22.39
C GLY A 195 -17.90 -26.22 22.45
N GLU A 196 -19.15 -26.16 22.89
CA GLU A 196 -20.06 -27.32 22.97
C GLU A 196 -20.84 -27.56 21.66
N PHE A 197 -20.98 -26.54 20.81
CA PHE A 197 -21.63 -26.58 19.48
C PHE A 197 -23.04 -27.19 19.40
N THR A 198 -23.73 -27.38 20.53
CA THR A 198 -25.07 -28.00 20.60
C THR A 198 -26.12 -27.25 19.79
N GLU A 199 -26.14 -25.91 19.87
CA GLU A 199 -27.04 -25.06 19.06
C GLU A 199 -26.75 -25.22 17.56
N VAL A 200 -25.47 -25.23 17.18
CA VAL A 200 -25.05 -25.39 15.77
C VAL A 200 -25.50 -26.74 15.21
N PHE A 201 -25.35 -27.82 15.97
CA PHE A 201 -25.83 -29.14 15.55
C PHE A 201 -27.36 -29.16 15.39
N ALA A 202 -28.11 -28.57 16.32
CA ALA A 202 -29.56 -28.52 16.25
C ALA A 202 -30.07 -27.72 15.03
N ASP A 203 -29.44 -26.59 14.73
CA ASP A 203 -29.76 -25.78 13.54
C ASP A 203 -29.47 -26.53 12.24
N LEU A 204 -28.39 -27.30 12.18
CA LEU A 204 -28.02 -28.13 11.02
C LEU A 204 -28.97 -29.32 10.86
N GLN A 205 -29.42 -29.92 11.96
CA GLN A 205 -30.43 -30.98 11.94
C GLN A 205 -31.78 -30.45 11.43
N ALA A 206 -32.19 -29.24 11.85
CA ALA A 206 -33.41 -28.59 11.36
C ALA A 206 -33.35 -28.31 9.85
N GLN A 207 -32.15 -28.12 9.29
CA GLN A 207 -31.91 -28.00 7.84
C GLN A 207 -31.85 -29.36 7.11
N GLY A 208 -31.93 -30.48 7.84
CA GLY A 208 -31.98 -31.84 7.30
C GLY A 208 -30.64 -32.58 7.25
N TYR A 209 -29.57 -32.04 7.84
CA TYR A 209 -28.28 -32.72 7.92
C TYR A 209 -28.27 -33.74 9.07
N VAL A 210 -27.99 -35.01 8.77
CA VAL A 210 -28.08 -36.12 9.73
C VAL A 210 -26.70 -36.63 10.18
N ARG A 211 -25.65 -36.38 9.39
CA ARG A 211 -24.31 -36.93 9.58
C ARG A 211 -23.26 -35.84 9.73
N PHE A 212 -22.39 -36.05 10.70
CA PHE A 212 -21.32 -35.12 11.04
C PHE A 212 -20.02 -35.90 11.22
N ARG A 213 -18.89 -35.27 10.93
CA ARG A 213 -17.58 -35.77 11.32
C ARG A 213 -17.01 -34.85 12.39
N VAL A 214 -16.82 -35.40 13.59
CA VAL A 214 -16.35 -34.67 14.77
C VAL A 214 -15.02 -35.28 15.20
N ASP A 215 -13.97 -34.46 15.25
CA ASP A 215 -12.61 -34.89 15.62
C ASP A 215 -12.14 -36.15 14.85
N GLY A 216 -12.50 -36.21 13.56
CA GLY A 216 -12.17 -37.32 12.65
C GLY A 216 -13.15 -38.50 12.65
N GLN A 217 -14.06 -38.61 13.62
CA GLN A 217 -15.04 -39.71 13.68
C GLN A 217 -16.35 -39.32 13.03
N THR A 218 -16.89 -40.18 12.16
CA THR A 218 -18.18 -39.94 11.49
C THR A 218 -19.32 -40.50 12.34
N LEU A 219 -20.23 -39.62 12.77
CA LEU A 219 -21.32 -39.92 13.69
C LEU A 219 -22.67 -39.41 13.12
N GLU A 220 -23.75 -40.07 13.49
CA GLU A 220 -25.11 -39.57 13.24
C GLU A 220 -25.54 -38.64 14.38
N PHE A 221 -26.47 -37.72 14.11
CA PHE A 221 -26.92 -36.71 15.07
C PHE A 221 -27.28 -37.31 16.44
N ASP A 222 -28.02 -38.42 16.46
CA ASP A 222 -28.48 -39.08 17.68
C ASP A 222 -27.34 -39.71 18.51
N ALA A 223 -26.18 -39.93 17.88
CA ALA A 223 -24.99 -40.53 18.47
C ALA A 223 -23.87 -39.52 18.73
N LEU A 224 -24.14 -38.21 18.62
CA LEU A 224 -23.14 -37.17 18.88
C LEU A 224 -22.78 -37.09 20.39
N PRO A 225 -21.49 -37.15 20.75
CA PRO A 225 -21.07 -36.97 22.13
C PRO A 225 -21.24 -35.51 22.57
N ALA A 226 -21.48 -35.30 23.87
CA ALA A 226 -21.43 -33.97 24.46
C ALA A 226 -19.98 -33.45 24.46
N LEU A 227 -19.69 -32.48 23.58
CA LEU A 227 -18.37 -31.85 23.47
C LEU A 227 -18.06 -30.95 24.67
N LYS A 228 -16.80 -30.85 25.06
CA LYS A 228 -16.40 -30.04 26.22
C LYS A 228 -16.06 -28.62 25.80
N LYS A 229 -16.63 -27.64 26.49
CA LYS A 229 -16.41 -26.20 26.22
C LYS A 229 -14.95 -25.73 26.19
N THR A 230 -14.05 -26.40 26.92
CA THR A 230 -12.65 -25.99 27.08
C THR A 230 -11.71 -26.58 26.03
N GLU A 231 -12.13 -27.64 25.36
CA GLU A 231 -11.33 -28.38 24.38
C GLU A 231 -11.59 -27.84 22.96
N LYS A 232 -10.61 -27.98 22.08
CA LYS A 232 -10.72 -27.59 20.67
C LYS A 232 -11.32 -28.76 19.90
N HIS A 233 -12.29 -28.47 19.05
CA HIS A 233 -12.98 -29.47 18.23
C HIS A 233 -12.98 -29.08 16.75
N ASP A 234 -12.93 -30.11 15.90
CA ASP A 234 -13.11 -30.03 14.45
C ASP A 234 -14.46 -30.61 14.06
N ILE A 235 -15.30 -29.81 13.38
CA ILE A 235 -16.67 -30.18 13.03
C ILE A 235 -16.89 -30.01 11.53
N ASP A 236 -17.19 -31.12 10.88
CA ASP A 236 -17.58 -31.18 9.48
C ASP A 236 -19.00 -31.73 9.33
N VAL A 237 -19.75 -31.15 8.39
CA VAL A 237 -21.07 -31.68 7.99
C VAL A 237 -20.89 -32.56 6.76
N VAL A 238 -21.46 -33.77 6.78
CA VAL A 238 -21.44 -34.67 5.62
C VAL A 238 -22.52 -34.23 4.64
N ILE A 239 -22.09 -33.77 3.46
CA ILE A 239 -23.00 -33.30 2.39
C ILE A 239 -23.37 -34.43 1.45
N ASP A 240 -22.36 -35.17 0.96
CA ASP A 240 -22.61 -36.29 0.05
C ASP A 240 -21.55 -37.40 0.20
N ARG A 241 -21.92 -38.61 -0.20
CA ARG A 241 -21.06 -39.79 -0.29
C ARG A 241 -21.17 -40.38 -1.68
N VAL A 242 -20.06 -40.36 -2.41
CA VAL A 242 -20.03 -40.69 -3.84
C VAL A 242 -18.86 -41.61 -4.16
N LYS A 243 -18.99 -42.36 -5.26
CA LYS A 243 -17.89 -43.09 -5.87
C LYS A 243 -17.46 -42.34 -7.11
N VAL A 244 -16.17 -42.11 -7.32
CA VAL A 244 -15.68 -41.35 -8.47
C VAL A 244 -16.05 -42.06 -9.77
N ARG A 245 -16.89 -41.42 -10.59
CA ARG A 245 -17.28 -41.83 -11.94
C ARG A 245 -17.51 -40.59 -12.81
N HIS A 246 -17.14 -40.66 -14.08
CA HIS A 246 -17.26 -39.53 -15.01
C HIS A 246 -18.69 -38.98 -15.17
N GLU A 247 -19.71 -39.83 -15.05
CA GLU A 247 -21.12 -39.45 -15.19
C GLU A 247 -21.65 -38.62 -14.00
N LEU A 248 -20.94 -38.58 -12.87
CA LEU A 248 -21.37 -37.90 -11.65
C LEU A 248 -20.98 -36.41 -11.59
N LYS A 249 -20.50 -35.83 -12.69
CA LYS A 249 -20.02 -34.44 -12.75
C LYS A 249 -21.04 -33.44 -12.20
N GLN A 250 -22.31 -33.56 -12.58
CA GLN A 250 -23.38 -32.66 -12.11
C GLN A 250 -23.64 -32.81 -10.60
N ARG A 251 -23.73 -34.05 -10.11
CA ARG A 251 -23.97 -34.33 -8.69
C ARG A 251 -22.82 -33.84 -7.80
N LEU A 252 -21.58 -34.00 -8.26
CA LEU A 252 -20.39 -33.46 -7.57
C LEU A 252 -20.45 -31.93 -7.50
N ALA A 253 -20.83 -31.25 -8.59
CA ALA A 253 -20.96 -29.80 -8.60
C ALA A 253 -22.01 -29.31 -7.59
N GLU A 254 -23.21 -29.93 -7.58
CA GLU A 254 -24.27 -29.62 -6.62
C GLU A 254 -23.82 -29.85 -5.16
N SER A 255 -23.05 -30.92 -4.92
CA SER A 255 -22.50 -31.23 -3.59
C SER A 255 -21.46 -30.22 -3.13
N PHE A 256 -20.55 -29.80 -4.02
CA PHE A 256 -19.57 -28.76 -3.72
C PHE A 256 -20.25 -27.40 -3.49
N GLU A 257 -21.24 -27.03 -4.30
CA GLU A 257 -22.00 -25.79 -4.08
C GLU A 257 -22.71 -25.78 -2.73
N ALA A 258 -23.32 -26.90 -2.33
CA ALA A 258 -23.95 -27.04 -1.02
C ALA A 258 -22.90 -26.94 0.11
N ALA A 259 -21.75 -27.60 -0.02
CA ALA A 259 -20.67 -27.54 0.97
C ALA A 259 -20.11 -26.12 1.13
N LEU A 260 -19.80 -25.47 0.01
CA LEU A 260 -19.29 -24.10 -0.01
C LEU A 260 -20.30 -23.11 0.58
N ARG A 261 -21.60 -23.28 0.33
CA ARG A 261 -22.64 -22.42 0.90
C ARG A 261 -22.71 -22.56 2.42
N LEU A 262 -22.54 -23.78 2.95
CA LEU A 262 -22.64 -24.06 4.38
C LEU A 262 -21.38 -23.62 5.16
N ALA A 263 -20.20 -23.72 4.57
CA ALA A 263 -18.90 -23.46 5.22
C ALA A 263 -18.19 -22.18 4.74
N ASP A 264 -18.95 -21.19 4.24
CA ASP A 264 -18.49 -19.88 3.73
C ASP A 264 -17.34 -19.98 2.71
N GLY A 265 -17.54 -20.79 1.68
CA GLY A 265 -16.61 -20.95 0.57
C GLY A 265 -15.50 -21.95 0.81
N ARG A 266 -15.65 -22.87 1.77
CA ARG A 266 -14.73 -23.99 2.00
C ARG A 266 -15.43 -25.33 1.80
N ALA A 267 -14.72 -26.31 1.28
CA ALA A 267 -15.18 -27.67 1.13
C ALA A 267 -14.02 -28.63 1.35
N LEU A 268 -14.32 -29.85 1.77
CA LEU A 268 -13.34 -30.89 1.98
C LEU A 268 -13.84 -32.18 1.32
N ALA A 269 -12.97 -32.89 0.61
CA ALA A 269 -13.24 -34.25 0.14
C ALA A 269 -12.29 -35.23 0.82
N VAL A 270 -12.83 -36.30 1.39
CA VAL A 270 -12.05 -37.30 2.13
C VAL A 270 -12.24 -38.66 1.49
N GLU A 271 -11.14 -39.35 1.22
CA GLU A 271 -11.14 -40.73 0.73
C GLU A 271 -11.57 -41.67 1.86
N MET A 272 -12.75 -42.27 1.72
CA MET A 272 -13.33 -43.15 2.74
C MET A 272 -12.49 -44.40 2.99
N ASP A 273 -11.79 -44.88 1.96
CA ASP A 273 -10.92 -46.06 2.03
C ASP A 273 -9.59 -45.75 2.76
N SER A 274 -9.32 -44.48 3.05
CA SER A 274 -8.15 -44.03 3.82
C SER A 274 -8.46 -43.66 5.27
N LEU A 275 -9.72 -43.78 5.68
CA LEU A 275 -10.13 -43.52 7.07
C LEU A 275 -9.59 -44.62 8.01
N PRO A 276 -9.17 -44.27 9.24
CA PRO A 276 -8.80 -45.25 10.24
C PRO A 276 -9.94 -46.26 10.44
N SER A 277 -9.64 -47.54 10.32
CA SER A 277 -10.59 -48.64 10.56
C SER A 277 -10.09 -49.49 11.72
N ASP A 278 -10.98 -50.30 12.31
CA ASP A 278 -10.61 -51.23 13.39
C ASP A 278 -9.47 -52.20 13.00
N GLU A 279 -9.29 -52.43 11.70
CA GLU A 279 -8.22 -53.26 11.14
C GLU A 279 -6.90 -52.49 10.91
N HIS A 280 -6.95 -51.16 10.70
CA HIS A 280 -5.78 -50.31 10.41
C HIS A 280 -5.90 -48.92 11.09
N PRO A 281 -5.58 -48.82 12.38
CA PRO A 281 -5.73 -47.57 13.15
C PRO A 281 -4.67 -46.50 12.85
N GLU A 282 -3.55 -46.85 12.20
CA GLU A 282 -2.45 -45.90 11.88
C GLU A 282 -2.58 -45.21 10.50
N GLN A 283 -3.66 -45.46 9.74
CA GLN A 283 -3.84 -44.80 8.44
C GLN A 283 -4.20 -43.32 8.60
N VAL A 284 -3.40 -42.45 7.98
CA VAL A 284 -3.67 -41.02 7.89
C VAL A 284 -4.75 -40.79 6.82
N PRO A 285 -5.87 -40.14 7.15
CA PRO A 285 -6.91 -39.84 6.17
C PRO A 285 -6.38 -38.94 5.07
N ARG A 286 -6.64 -39.31 3.82
CA ARG A 286 -6.32 -38.48 2.65
C ARG A 286 -7.43 -37.45 2.46
N GLU A 287 -7.08 -36.21 2.78
CA GLU A 287 -7.97 -35.06 2.72
C GLU A 287 -7.58 -34.14 1.56
N HIS A 288 -8.58 -33.78 0.75
CA HIS A 288 -8.46 -32.83 -0.34
C HIS A 288 -9.24 -31.56 0.01
N LEU A 289 -8.52 -30.48 0.31
CA LEU A 289 -9.10 -29.20 0.73
C LEU A 289 -9.38 -28.33 -0.49
N PHE A 290 -10.59 -27.76 -0.56
CA PHE A 290 -11.05 -26.91 -1.64
C PHE A 290 -11.61 -25.60 -1.10
N ASN A 291 -11.22 -24.49 -1.71
CA ASN A 291 -11.68 -23.15 -1.30
C ASN A 291 -12.16 -22.37 -2.52
N ALA A 292 -13.34 -21.75 -2.43
CA ALA A 292 -13.89 -20.86 -3.46
C ALA A 292 -13.33 -19.43 -3.38
N LYS A 293 -12.80 -19.05 -2.22
CA LYS A 293 -12.09 -17.79 -1.96
C LYS A 293 -10.62 -18.09 -1.69
N TYR A 294 -9.75 -17.08 -1.73
CA TYR A 294 -8.36 -17.22 -1.28
C TYR A 294 -8.33 -17.42 0.24
N ALA A 295 -8.38 -18.67 0.69
CA ALA A 295 -8.45 -19.03 2.10
C ALA A 295 -7.34 -20.00 2.49
N CYS A 296 -6.94 -19.95 3.76
CA CYS A 296 -5.93 -20.83 4.32
C CYS A 296 -6.54 -22.22 4.55
N PRO A 297 -5.81 -23.31 4.24
CA PRO A 297 -6.28 -24.67 4.52
C PRO A 297 -6.29 -25.01 6.02
N VAL A 298 -5.46 -24.35 6.83
CA VAL A 298 -5.24 -24.67 8.25
C VAL A 298 -6.09 -23.80 9.17
N CYS A 299 -6.18 -22.50 8.88
CA CYS A 299 -6.90 -21.54 9.72
C CYS A 299 -8.04 -20.85 8.97
N ASN A 300 -8.78 -20.00 9.69
CA ASN A 300 -9.94 -19.29 9.14
C ASN A 300 -9.56 -17.98 8.40
N TYR A 301 -8.28 -17.76 8.12
CA TYR A 301 -7.80 -16.60 7.38
C TYR A 301 -8.19 -16.71 5.91
N SER A 302 -8.89 -15.71 5.40
CA SER A 302 -9.24 -15.60 4.00
C SER A 302 -9.18 -14.15 3.54
N ILE A 303 -8.92 -13.99 2.25
CA ILE A 303 -8.95 -12.69 1.59
C ILE A 303 -9.93 -12.75 0.41
N SER A 304 -10.47 -11.58 0.08
CA SER A 304 -11.26 -11.37 -1.12
C SER A 304 -10.39 -11.48 -2.39
N GLU A 305 -11.01 -11.31 -3.55
CA GLU A 305 -10.28 -11.26 -4.81
C GLU A 305 -9.16 -10.20 -4.78
N LEU A 306 -8.01 -10.55 -5.37
CA LEU A 306 -6.86 -9.67 -5.44
C LEU A 306 -7.13 -8.54 -6.44
N GLU A 307 -7.44 -7.35 -5.91
CA GLU A 307 -7.65 -6.16 -6.70
C GLU A 307 -6.49 -5.17 -6.54
N PRO A 308 -6.13 -4.39 -7.57
CA PRO A 308 -5.04 -3.41 -7.49
C PRO A 308 -5.19 -2.36 -6.37
N ARG A 309 -6.42 -2.10 -5.89
CA ARG A 309 -6.66 -1.17 -4.77
C ARG A 309 -6.21 -1.70 -3.41
N LEU A 310 -6.15 -3.03 -3.22
CA LEU A 310 -5.61 -3.64 -2.00
C LEU A 310 -4.12 -3.35 -1.80
N PHE A 311 -3.41 -3.05 -2.90
CA PHE A 311 -1.98 -2.72 -2.87
C PHE A 311 -1.74 -1.20 -2.83
N SER A 312 -2.79 -0.39 -2.68
CA SER A 312 -2.69 1.06 -2.58
C SER A 312 -2.74 1.51 -1.13
N PHE A 313 -1.64 2.11 -0.65
CA PHE A 313 -1.63 2.78 0.65
C PHE A 313 -2.44 4.09 0.68
N ASN A 314 -2.91 4.57 -0.49
CA ASN A 314 -3.82 5.71 -0.60
C ASN A 314 -5.30 5.32 -0.53
N SER A 315 -5.62 4.02 -0.58
CA SER A 315 -6.97 3.51 -0.43
C SER A 315 -7.16 2.92 0.97
N PRO A 316 -8.28 3.18 1.67
CA PRO A 316 -8.56 2.55 2.95
C PRO A 316 -8.51 1.02 2.93
N MET A 317 -8.71 0.40 1.76
CA MET A 317 -8.66 -1.06 1.60
C MET A 317 -7.25 -1.65 1.61
N GLY A 318 -6.23 -0.86 1.23
CA GLY A 318 -4.83 -1.28 1.21
C GLY A 318 -3.93 -0.53 2.20
N ALA A 319 -4.47 0.52 2.83
CA ALA A 319 -3.77 1.31 3.83
C ALA A 319 -3.62 0.52 5.14
N CYS A 320 -2.45 0.66 5.77
CA CYS A 320 -2.23 0.14 7.11
C CYS A 320 -3.14 0.85 8.12
N GLY A 321 -3.92 0.09 8.90
CA GLY A 321 -4.85 0.67 9.89
C GLY A 321 -4.17 1.44 11.03
N ALA A 322 -2.90 1.18 11.33
CA ALA A 322 -2.17 1.85 12.40
C ALA A 322 -1.66 3.25 12.00
N CYS A 323 -1.36 3.49 10.72
CA CYS A 323 -0.79 4.75 10.24
C CYS A 323 -1.59 5.38 9.09
N ASP A 324 -2.76 4.83 8.76
CA ASP A 324 -3.61 5.23 7.64
C ASP A 324 -2.83 5.39 6.31
N GLY A 325 -1.93 4.42 6.06
CA GLY A 325 -1.12 4.39 4.84
C GLY A 325 0.01 5.42 4.75
N LEU A 326 0.29 6.19 5.81
CA LEU A 326 1.41 7.13 5.83
C LEU A 326 2.78 6.45 5.94
N GLY A 327 2.83 5.24 6.51
CA GLY A 327 4.07 4.50 6.75
C GLY A 327 4.96 5.09 7.86
N VAL A 328 4.52 6.18 8.50
CA VAL A 328 5.19 6.84 9.62
C VAL A 328 4.20 7.07 10.76
N GLN A 329 4.72 7.10 11.99
CA GLN A 329 3.98 7.49 13.19
C GLN A 329 4.83 8.46 13.98
N ASP A 330 4.20 9.53 14.47
CA ASP A 330 4.85 10.46 15.36
C ASP A 330 4.94 9.86 16.76
N PHE A 331 6.14 9.87 17.32
CA PHE A 331 6.38 9.45 18.70
C PHE A 331 7.38 10.40 19.36
N PHE A 332 7.36 10.45 20.69
CA PHE A 332 8.34 11.21 21.45
C PHE A 332 9.63 10.40 21.54
N ASP A 333 10.64 10.83 20.80
CA ASP A 333 11.99 10.26 20.87
C ASP A 333 12.66 10.68 22.20
N PRO A 334 12.97 9.74 23.11
CA PRO A 334 13.62 10.03 24.38
C PRO A 334 14.94 10.81 24.22
N ALA A 335 15.70 10.56 23.15
CA ALA A 335 16.95 11.25 22.89
C ALA A 335 16.74 12.73 22.50
N ARG A 336 15.57 13.07 21.93
CA ARG A 336 15.19 14.46 21.65
C ARG A 336 14.56 15.15 22.86
N VAL A 337 13.89 14.39 23.73
CA VAL A 337 13.36 14.90 25.00
C VAL A 337 14.51 15.28 25.94
N VAL A 338 15.50 14.40 26.07
CA VAL A 338 16.75 14.65 26.80
C VAL A 338 17.80 15.22 25.84
N ALA A 339 17.61 16.46 25.42
CA ALA A 339 18.46 17.09 24.41
C ALA A 339 19.95 17.17 24.80
N PHE A 340 20.26 17.20 26.11
CA PHE A 340 21.62 17.30 26.64
C PHE A 340 21.87 16.30 27.78
N PRO A 341 22.16 15.03 27.49
CA PRO A 341 22.29 13.97 28.50
C PRO A 341 23.52 14.14 29.43
N THR A 342 24.51 14.94 29.01
CA THR A 342 25.70 15.28 29.80
C THR A 342 25.44 16.35 30.86
N LEU A 343 24.31 17.07 30.77
CA LEU A 343 23.89 18.03 31.78
C LEU A 343 23.09 17.33 32.87
N SER A 344 23.02 17.97 34.03
CA SER A 344 22.13 17.53 35.09
C SER A 344 20.69 17.91 34.84
N LEU A 345 19.75 17.22 35.48
CA LEU A 345 18.33 17.56 35.41
C LEU A 345 18.09 19.01 35.85
N ALA A 346 18.76 19.44 36.93
CA ALA A 346 18.70 20.80 37.43
C ALA A 346 19.29 21.86 36.49
N SER A 347 20.21 21.46 35.59
CA SER A 347 20.86 22.32 34.61
C SER A 347 20.19 22.29 33.22
N GLY A 348 19.10 21.53 33.07
CA GLY A 348 18.31 21.49 31.84
C GLY A 348 18.64 20.36 30.86
N ALA A 349 19.01 19.18 31.36
CA ALA A 349 19.09 17.96 30.54
C ALA A 349 17.79 17.72 29.73
N ILE A 350 16.64 17.98 30.37
CA ILE A 350 15.31 18.05 29.75
C ILE A 350 14.89 19.51 29.69
N LYS A 351 14.60 19.99 28.48
CA LYS A 351 14.28 21.41 28.25
C LYS A 351 13.01 21.82 29.02
N GLY A 352 13.14 22.82 29.88
CA GLY A 352 12.01 23.40 30.64
C GLY A 352 11.71 22.72 31.97
N TRP A 353 12.48 21.70 32.36
CA TRP A 353 12.42 21.06 33.68
C TRP A 353 13.58 21.49 34.60
N ASP A 354 14.31 22.54 34.23
CA ASP A 354 15.41 23.10 35.01
C ASP A 354 14.92 23.96 36.18
N ARG A 355 15.86 24.48 36.98
CA ARG A 355 15.57 25.38 38.12
C ARG A 355 14.78 26.65 37.75
N ARG A 356 14.74 27.03 36.47
CA ARG A 356 13.98 28.21 36.03
C ARG A 356 12.48 27.94 36.06
N ASN A 357 12.07 26.67 36.05
CA ASN A 357 10.68 26.26 36.16
C ASN A 357 10.42 25.58 37.51
N GLY A 358 10.06 26.37 38.52
CA GLY A 358 9.91 25.90 39.90
C GLY A 358 8.92 24.76 40.08
N TYR A 359 7.87 24.67 39.25
CA TYR A 359 6.89 23.59 39.32
C TYR A 359 7.47 22.24 38.89
N TYR A 360 8.07 22.15 37.68
CA TYR A 360 8.66 20.90 37.20
C TYR A 360 9.92 20.53 37.99
N PHE A 361 10.71 21.52 38.42
CA PHE A 361 11.88 21.26 39.25
C PHE A 361 11.50 20.68 40.62
N ALA A 362 10.47 21.20 41.29
CA ALA A 362 9.96 20.61 42.54
C ALA A 362 9.45 19.17 42.36
N MET A 363 8.98 18.84 41.15
CA MET A 363 8.56 17.47 40.78
C MET A 363 9.74 16.53 40.69
N LEU A 364 10.81 16.98 40.03
CA LEU A 364 12.08 16.25 40.00
C LEU A 364 12.68 16.08 41.40
N GLU A 365 12.64 17.09 42.26
CA GLU A 365 13.11 16.99 43.65
C GLU A 365 12.29 16.00 44.49
N SER A 366 10.98 15.91 44.23
CA SER A 366 10.10 14.94 44.89
C SER A 366 10.40 13.51 44.41
N LEU A 367 10.62 13.34 43.10
CA LEU A 367 11.04 12.07 42.49
C LEU A 367 12.41 11.62 43.02
N ALA A 368 13.37 12.55 43.09
CA ALA A 368 14.71 12.35 43.60
C ALA A 368 14.73 11.90 45.06
N ARG A 369 13.87 12.48 45.91
CA ARG A 369 13.70 12.03 47.30
C ARG A 369 13.14 10.62 47.42
N HIS A 370 12.21 10.24 46.53
CA HIS A 370 11.58 8.93 46.54
C HIS A 370 12.55 7.83 46.05
N TYR A 371 13.13 8.01 44.86
CA TYR A 371 14.04 7.05 44.23
C TYR A 371 15.51 7.21 44.64
N LYS A 372 15.82 8.18 45.50
CA LYS A 372 17.15 8.44 46.10
C LYS A 372 18.24 8.64 45.04
N PHE A 373 17.97 9.46 44.02
CA PHE A 373 18.98 9.91 43.06
C PHE A 373 19.27 11.41 43.22
N ASP A 374 20.41 11.85 42.70
CA ASP A 374 20.84 13.25 42.76
C ASP A 374 20.46 14.00 41.47
N VAL A 375 19.73 15.11 41.59
CA VAL A 375 19.28 15.94 40.47
C VAL A 375 20.42 16.77 39.85
N GLU A 376 21.56 16.89 40.55
CA GLU A 376 22.75 17.57 40.06
C GLU A 376 23.68 16.65 39.26
N GLN A 377 23.44 15.34 39.25
CA GLN A 377 24.21 14.42 38.43
C GLN A 377 23.80 14.52 36.95
N PRO A 378 24.75 14.35 36.01
CA PRO A 378 24.43 14.19 34.59
C PRO A 378 23.37 13.12 34.36
N PHE A 379 22.43 13.35 33.45
CA PHE A 379 21.34 12.39 33.19
C PHE A 379 21.89 11.02 32.79
N GLU A 380 22.95 10.97 31.98
CA GLU A 380 23.61 9.72 31.56
C GLU A 380 24.25 8.93 32.72
N ALA A 381 24.57 9.59 33.83
CA ALA A 381 25.12 8.96 35.03
C ALA A 381 24.03 8.36 35.94
N LEU A 382 22.76 8.71 35.71
CA LEU A 382 21.63 8.13 36.44
C LEU A 382 21.44 6.66 36.07
N SER A 383 20.96 5.87 37.02
CA SER A 383 20.62 4.46 36.76
C SER A 383 19.52 4.33 35.70
N SER A 384 19.53 3.23 34.93
CA SER A 384 18.52 2.96 33.91
C SER A 384 17.09 2.92 34.47
N ALA A 385 16.91 2.42 35.69
CA ALA A 385 15.62 2.43 36.37
C ALA A 385 15.09 3.86 36.58
N VAL A 386 15.95 4.78 37.04
CA VAL A 386 15.58 6.19 37.26
C VAL A 386 15.29 6.89 35.93
N GLN A 387 16.10 6.65 34.89
CA GLN A 387 15.84 7.20 33.56
C GLN A 387 14.48 6.74 33.00
N THR A 388 14.12 5.47 33.17
CA THR A 388 12.81 4.94 32.76
C THR A 388 11.68 5.60 33.54
N VAL A 389 11.80 5.75 34.86
CA VAL A 389 10.77 6.41 35.67
C VAL A 389 10.61 7.88 35.27
N LEU A 390 11.69 8.57 34.94
CA LEU A 390 11.65 9.96 34.48
C LEU A 390 10.92 10.12 33.13
N LEU A 391 11.08 9.16 32.22
CA LEU A 391 10.54 9.24 30.86
C LEU A 391 9.15 8.61 30.72
N HIS A 392 8.86 7.55 31.48
CA HIS A 392 7.67 6.72 31.33
C HIS A 392 6.78 6.69 32.59
N GLY A 393 7.21 7.31 33.68
CA GLY A 393 6.48 7.36 34.95
C GLY A 393 6.75 6.17 35.87
N SER A 394 6.20 6.23 37.08
CA SER A 394 6.39 5.24 38.15
C SER A 394 5.41 4.07 38.12
N GLY A 395 4.51 4.01 37.13
CA GLY A 395 3.46 2.99 37.05
C GLY A 395 2.45 3.13 38.19
N GLU A 396 2.45 2.18 39.13
CA GLU A 396 1.52 2.13 40.26
C GLU A 396 2.10 2.71 41.57
N ASP A 397 3.38 3.07 41.61
CA ASP A 397 4.02 3.60 42.81
C ASP A 397 3.54 5.03 43.12
N GLU A 398 2.93 5.21 44.28
CA GLU A 398 2.49 6.53 44.77
C GLU A 398 3.67 7.37 45.27
N ILE A 399 3.92 8.48 44.59
CA ILE A 399 4.99 9.42 44.93
C ILE A 399 4.41 10.66 45.62
N LYS A 400 4.97 10.98 46.78
CA LYS A 400 4.61 12.18 47.52
C LYS A 400 5.14 13.42 46.82
N PHE A 401 4.25 14.20 46.23
CA PHE A 401 4.59 15.43 45.52
C PHE A 401 4.34 16.66 46.40
N SER A 402 5.39 17.47 46.59
CA SER A 402 5.32 18.73 47.32
C SER A 402 5.85 19.86 46.45
N TYR A 403 5.04 20.88 46.17
CA TYR A 403 5.48 22.09 45.47
C TYR A 403 4.93 23.35 46.13
N VAL A 404 5.62 24.47 45.89
CA VAL A 404 5.24 25.80 46.37
C VAL A 404 4.75 26.59 45.16
N MET A 405 3.53 27.12 45.21
CA MET A 405 3.01 27.98 44.14
C MET A 405 3.56 29.40 44.26
N ASP A 406 3.60 30.15 43.16
CA ASP A 406 4.01 31.57 43.13
C ASP A 406 3.21 32.49 44.08
N SER A 407 2.06 32.02 44.57
CA SER A 407 1.24 32.69 45.60
C SER A 407 1.73 32.49 47.03
N GLY A 408 2.83 31.75 47.26
CA GLY A 408 3.37 31.43 48.59
C GLY A 408 2.59 30.34 49.34
N ALA A 409 1.53 29.78 48.75
CA ALA A 409 0.79 28.67 49.32
C ALA A 409 1.43 27.33 48.89
N SER A 410 1.79 26.49 49.87
CA SER A 410 2.19 25.10 49.63
C SER A 410 0.94 24.23 49.47
N GLN A 411 0.75 23.60 48.31
CA GLN A 411 -0.24 22.56 48.11
C GLN A 411 0.46 21.28 47.66
N GLY A 412 0.20 20.18 48.36
CA GLY A 412 0.65 18.85 48.01
C GLY A 412 -0.22 17.83 48.73
N LYS A 413 -0.65 16.76 48.04
CA LYS A 413 -1.28 15.61 48.71
C LYS A 413 -0.17 14.85 49.45
N ARG A 414 -0.46 14.48 50.70
CA ARG A 414 0.46 13.88 51.66
C ARG A 414 0.70 12.40 51.42
#